data_AF-A0A2V5MRL7-F1
#
_entry.id   AF-A0A2V5MRL7-F1
#
_cell.length_a   1.000
_cell.length_b   1.000
_cell.length_c   1.000
_cell.angle_alpha   90.00
_cell.angle_beta   90.00
_cell.angle_gamma   90.00
#
_symmetry.space_group_name_H-M   'P 1'
#
loop_
_entity.id
_entity.type
_entity.pdbx_description
1 polymer ?
#
loop_
_entity_poly.entity_id
_entity_poly.type
_entity_poly.pdbx_seq_one_letter_code
_entity_poly.pdbx_strand_id
1 'polypeptide(L)'
;MRFRSYTIFLLLAIPLINLHATPEDEQFQQIAQHYIETFLAANPEYATELGDHRFDDRLSDYSAEQRVRELEQAKEAQQQLQAFADLSQLTGANKVDVRLLKDNIDNQIFHIEELKESE
;
A
#
# COMPACT_ATOMS: atom_id res chain seq x y z
N MET A 1 -53.29 -26.20 -31.42
CA MET A 1 -52.91 -25.83 -30.04
C MET A 1 -51.63 -25.02 -30.08
N ARG A 2 -51.67 -23.84 -29.45
CA ARG A 2 -50.57 -22.89 -29.28
C ARG A 2 -49.62 -23.39 -28.19
N PHE A 3 -48.31 -23.30 -28.39
CA PHE A 3 -47.39 -22.91 -27.31
C PHE A 3 -46.24 -22.10 -27.93
N ARG A 4 -46.28 -20.77 -27.71
CA ARG A 4 -45.18 -19.85 -27.97
C ARG A 4 -44.22 -19.99 -26.79
N SER A 5 -43.07 -20.60 -27.00
CA SER A 5 -42.00 -20.62 -26.00
C SER A 5 -41.27 -19.27 -26.07
N TYR A 6 -41.61 -18.38 -25.14
CA TYR A 6 -40.79 -17.20 -24.85
C TYR A 6 -39.63 -17.63 -23.97
N THR A 7 -38.51 -18.01 -24.58
CA THR A 7 -37.26 -18.16 -23.85
C THR A 7 -36.76 -16.76 -23.52
N ILE A 8 -37.09 -16.29 -22.32
CA ILE A 8 -36.55 -15.06 -21.74
C ILE A 8 -35.05 -15.26 -21.58
N PHE A 9 -34.26 -14.58 -22.41
CA PHE A 9 -32.84 -14.32 -22.15
C PHE A 9 -32.78 -13.42 -20.92
N LEU A 10 -32.60 -14.02 -19.74
CA LEU A 10 -32.25 -13.26 -18.55
C LEU A 10 -30.77 -12.87 -18.69
N LEU A 11 -30.54 -11.70 -19.27
CA LEU A 11 -29.28 -10.97 -19.25
C LEU A 11 -28.83 -10.82 -17.79
N LEU A 12 -27.93 -11.68 -17.37
CA LEU A 12 -27.17 -11.52 -16.14
C LEU A 12 -26.16 -10.41 -16.40
N ALA A 13 -26.61 -9.16 -16.30
CA ALA A 13 -25.73 -8.02 -16.15
C ALA A 13 -25.07 -8.14 -14.77
N ILE A 14 -24.05 -8.99 -14.69
CA ILE A 14 -23.04 -8.89 -13.64
C ILE A 14 -22.54 -7.45 -13.77
N PRO A 15 -22.67 -6.58 -12.77
CA PRO A 15 -21.99 -5.30 -12.83
C PRO A 15 -20.53 -5.67 -13.01
N LEU A 16 -19.94 -5.25 -14.13
CA LEU A 16 -18.49 -5.31 -14.30
C LEU A 16 -17.94 -4.54 -13.11
N ILE A 17 -17.52 -5.27 -12.08
CA ILE A 17 -16.57 -4.77 -11.11
C ILE A 17 -15.47 -4.19 -12.01
N ASN A 18 -15.22 -2.88 -11.91
CA ASN A 18 -14.12 -2.25 -12.62
C ASN A 18 -12.83 -2.90 -12.10
N LEU A 19 -12.45 -3.99 -12.77
CA LEU A 19 -11.26 -4.80 -12.52
C LEU A 19 -10.02 -4.18 -13.19
N HIS A 20 -10.19 -3.05 -13.88
CA HIS A 20 -9.10 -2.33 -14.51
C HIS A 20 -8.60 -1.26 -13.55
N ALA A 21 -7.28 -1.24 -13.36
CA ALA A 21 -6.60 -0.19 -12.61
C ALA A 21 -6.90 1.18 -13.25
N THR A 22 -7.14 2.18 -12.40
CA THR A 22 -7.16 3.59 -12.82
C THR A 22 -5.73 4.14 -12.89
N PRO A 23 -5.49 5.27 -13.58
CA PRO A 23 -4.20 5.94 -13.50
C PRO A 23 -3.77 6.27 -12.06
N GLU A 24 -4.71 6.61 -11.19
CA GLU A 24 -4.48 6.87 -9.77
C GLU A 24 -4.10 5.58 -9.03
N ASP A 25 -4.67 4.43 -9.41
CA ASP A 25 -4.26 3.13 -8.88
C ASP A 25 -2.81 2.82 -9.23
N GLU A 26 -2.40 3.04 -10.49
CA GLU A 26 -1.02 2.83 -10.94
C GLU A 26 -0.05 3.76 -10.21
N GLN A 27 -0.41 5.05 -10.06
CA GLN A 27 0.40 6.01 -9.32
C GLN A 27 0.56 5.59 -7.86
N PHE A 28 -0.53 5.17 -7.21
CA PHE A 28 -0.49 4.69 -5.82
C PHE A 28 0.41 3.47 -5.70
N GLN A 29 0.25 2.49 -6.59
CA GLN A 29 1.02 1.24 -6.55
C GLN A 29 2.52 1.51 -6.74
N GLN A 30 2.92 2.47 -7.57
CA GLN A 30 4.32 2.86 -7.72
C GLN A 30 4.89 3.46 -6.43
N ILE A 31 4.15 4.36 -5.77
CA ILE A 31 4.55 4.96 -4.49
C ILE A 31 4.65 3.88 -3.41
N ALA A 32 3.61 3.04 -3.29
CA ALA A 32 3.56 1.98 -2.30
C ALA A 32 4.68 0.96 -2.49
N GLN A 33 4.93 0.52 -3.73
CA GLN A 33 6.01 -0.41 -4.04
C GLN A 33 7.37 0.19 -3.70
N HIS A 34 7.62 1.46 -4.07
CA HIS A 34 8.89 2.10 -3.74
C HIS A 34 9.12 2.16 -2.23
N TYR A 35 8.11 2.60 -1.47
CA TYR A 35 8.21 2.73 -0.02
C TYR A 35 8.34 1.36 0.68
N ILE A 36 7.59 0.33 0.26
CA ILE A 36 7.69 -1.01 0.84
C ILE A 36 9.08 -1.61 0.56
N GLU A 37 9.63 -1.45 -0.64
CA GLU A 37 10.96 -1.96 -0.98
C GLU A 37 12.06 -1.28 -0.16
N THR A 38 12.00 0.05 0.02
CA THR A 38 12.97 0.76 0.86
C THR A 38 12.81 0.40 2.34
N PHE A 39 11.58 0.26 2.82
CA PHE A 39 11.27 -0.14 4.19
C PHE A 39 11.81 -1.55 4.50
N LEU A 40 11.54 -2.54 3.64
CA LEU A 40 12.02 -3.91 3.83
C LEU A 40 13.55 -4.01 3.72
N ALA A 41 14.17 -3.25 2.82
CA ALA A 41 15.63 -3.20 2.73
C ALA A 41 16.30 -2.61 3.97
N ALA A 42 15.61 -1.71 4.69
CA ALA A 42 16.05 -1.15 5.97
C ALA A 42 15.75 -2.05 7.17
N ASN A 43 14.78 -2.97 7.05
CA ASN A 43 14.31 -3.87 8.11
C ASN A 43 14.44 -5.35 7.68
N PRO A 44 15.67 -5.86 7.49
CA PRO A 44 15.90 -7.19 6.89
C PRO A 44 15.30 -8.35 7.72
N GLU A 45 15.26 -8.20 9.05
CA GLU A 45 14.64 -9.20 9.95
C GLU A 45 13.13 -9.26 9.75
N TYR A 46 12.47 -8.11 9.54
CA TYR A 46 11.05 -8.06 9.23
C TYR A 46 10.75 -8.58 7.82
N ALA A 47 11.62 -8.31 6.85
CA ALA A 47 11.54 -8.93 5.53
C ALA A 47 11.59 -10.47 5.62
N THR A 48 12.51 -11.01 6.44
CA THR A 48 12.58 -12.46 6.72
C THR A 48 11.29 -12.99 7.32
N GLU A 49 10.70 -12.28 8.30
CA GLU A 49 9.43 -12.67 8.93
C GLU A 49 8.28 -12.75 7.90
N LEU A 50 8.28 -11.84 6.92
CA LEU A 50 7.32 -11.84 5.81
C LEU A 50 7.63 -12.86 4.70
N GLY A 51 8.73 -13.61 4.82
CA GLY A 51 9.19 -14.61 3.84
C GLY A 51 9.99 -14.03 2.67
N ASP A 52 10.37 -12.75 2.75
CA ASP A 52 11.25 -12.10 1.78
C ASP A 52 12.72 -12.27 2.19
N HIS A 53 13.35 -13.29 1.63
CA HIS A 53 14.72 -13.67 1.95
C HIS A 53 15.79 -12.88 1.17
N ARG A 54 15.43 -11.82 0.44
CA ARG A 54 16.37 -11.04 -0.38
C ARG A 54 17.44 -10.31 0.45
N PHE A 55 17.24 -10.15 1.76
CA PHE A 55 18.10 -9.36 2.65
C PHE A 55 18.68 -10.17 3.83
N ASP A 56 18.62 -11.51 3.80
CA ASP A 56 19.08 -12.41 4.88
C ASP A 56 20.59 -12.29 5.19
N ASP A 57 21.36 -11.63 4.32
CA ASP A 57 22.78 -11.35 4.51
C ASP A 57 23.05 -10.05 5.30
N ARG A 58 22.00 -9.37 5.78
CA ARG A 58 22.06 -8.07 6.45
C ARG A 58 21.38 -8.11 7.82
N LEU A 59 21.70 -7.11 8.64
CA LEU A 59 21.01 -6.82 9.91
C LEU A 59 20.62 -5.35 9.92
N SER A 60 19.56 -5.02 10.68
CA SER A 60 19.12 -3.65 10.89
C SER A 60 20.26 -2.76 11.41
N ASP A 61 20.42 -1.58 10.81
CA ASP A 61 21.36 -0.55 11.26
C ASP A 61 20.67 0.38 12.27
N TYR A 62 20.94 0.18 13.56
CA TYR A 62 20.33 0.98 14.63
C TYR A 62 21.04 2.33 14.91
N SER A 63 21.90 2.81 14.00
CA SER A 63 22.56 4.11 14.12
C SER A 63 21.56 5.28 14.10
N ALA A 64 21.95 6.42 14.68
CA ALA A 64 21.13 7.62 14.65
C ALA A 64 20.95 8.14 13.20
N GLU A 65 21.98 7.99 12.39
CA GLU A 65 21.98 8.38 10.99
C GLU A 65 20.98 7.54 10.17
N GLN A 66 20.86 6.24 10.44
CA GLN A 66 19.86 5.39 9.79
C GLN A 66 18.44 5.79 10.19
N ARG A 67 18.19 6.07 11.48
CA ARG A 67 16.87 6.54 11.94
C ARG A 67 16.44 7.84 11.27
N VAL A 68 17.37 8.78 11.08
CA VAL A 68 17.08 10.03 10.35
C VAL A 68 16.67 9.71 8.91
N ARG A 69 17.37 8.80 8.23
CA ARG A 69 17.01 8.39 6.85
C ARG A 69 15.63 7.74 6.78
N GLU A 70 15.30 6.85 7.72
CA GLU A 70 13.99 6.21 7.78
C GLU A 70 12.86 7.23 8.00
N LEU A 71 13.08 8.20 8.89
CA LEU A 71 12.13 9.29 9.11
C LEU A 71 11.92 10.16 7.86
N GLU A 72 13.00 10.51 7.18
CA GLU A 72 12.94 11.27 5.92
C GLU A 72 12.15 10.51 4.85
N GLN A 73 12.42 9.22 4.67
CA GLN A 73 11.70 8.35 3.73
C GLN A 73 10.20 8.23 4.08
N ALA A 74 9.87 8.05 5.36
CA ALA A 74 8.49 7.98 5.82
C ALA A 74 7.74 9.29 5.57
N LYS A 75 8.37 10.44 5.86
CA LYS A 75 7.78 11.77 5.60
C LYS A 75 7.62 12.06 4.11
N GLU A 76 8.58 11.65 3.28
CA GLU A 76 8.46 11.77 1.83
C GLU A 76 7.27 10.96 1.30
N ALA A 77 7.13 9.70 1.72
CA ALA A 77 6.00 8.86 1.35
C ALA A 77 4.67 9.44 1.86
N GLN A 78 4.62 9.93 3.10
CA GLN A 78 3.46 10.62 3.66
C GLN A 78 3.03 11.81 2.78
N GLN A 79 3.99 12.62 2.34
CA GLN A 79 3.74 13.75 1.44
C GLN A 79 3.22 13.29 0.08
N GLN A 80 3.83 12.28 -0.53
CA GLN A 80 3.36 11.71 -1.81
C GLN A 80 1.92 11.19 -1.70
N LEU A 81 1.57 10.58 -0.57
CA LEU A 81 0.21 10.07 -0.31
C LEU A 81 -0.83 11.17 -0.06
N GLN A 82 -0.45 12.45 -0.03
CA GLN A 82 -1.40 13.57 -0.06
C GLN A 82 -2.10 13.71 -1.42
N ALA A 83 -1.51 13.16 -2.49
CA ALA A 83 -2.13 13.13 -3.82
C ALA A 83 -3.47 12.35 -3.85
N PHE A 84 -3.68 11.44 -2.89
CA PHE A 84 -4.87 10.58 -2.79
C PHE A 84 -5.91 11.12 -1.80
N ALA A 85 -6.11 12.44 -1.74
CA ALA A 85 -7.15 13.05 -0.89
C ALA A 85 -8.58 12.70 -1.37
N ASP A 86 -8.79 12.59 -2.69
CA ASP A 86 -10.03 12.10 -3.27
C ASP A 86 -9.93 10.60 -3.58
N LEU A 87 -10.35 9.77 -2.64
CA LEU A 87 -10.39 8.32 -2.80
C LEU A 87 -11.45 7.85 -3.80
N SER A 88 -12.30 8.72 -4.35
CA SER A 88 -13.32 8.30 -5.31
C SER A 88 -12.74 7.82 -6.65
N GLN A 89 -11.53 8.28 -7.00
CA GLN A 89 -10.80 7.93 -8.23
C GLN A 89 -10.10 6.56 -8.20
N LEU A 90 -10.04 5.92 -7.02
CA LEU A 90 -9.37 4.63 -6.84
C LEU A 90 -10.35 3.45 -6.97
N THR A 91 -9.82 2.27 -7.29
CA THR A 91 -10.56 1.02 -7.11
C THR A 91 -10.87 0.74 -5.64
N GLY A 92 -11.89 -0.06 -5.37
CA GLY A 92 -12.31 -0.39 -3.99
C GLY A 92 -11.18 -0.96 -3.13
N ALA A 93 -10.30 -1.78 -3.71
CA ALA A 93 -9.12 -2.33 -3.04
C ALA A 93 -8.12 -1.23 -2.68
N ASN A 94 -7.69 -0.43 -3.66
CA ASN A 94 -6.72 0.64 -3.41
C ASN A 94 -7.24 1.75 -2.48
N LYS A 95 -8.56 1.97 -2.37
CA LYS A 95 -9.10 2.85 -1.32
C LYS A 95 -8.77 2.37 0.09
N VAL A 96 -8.74 1.05 0.30
CA VAL A 96 -8.36 0.46 1.58
C VAL A 96 -6.84 0.53 1.73
N ASP A 97 -6.11 0.13 0.69
CA ASP A 97 -4.65 0.07 0.74
C ASP A 97 -4.01 1.45 0.95
N VAL A 98 -4.54 2.51 0.33
CA VAL A 98 -4.09 3.89 0.59
C VAL A 98 -4.26 4.25 2.06
N ARG A 99 -5.41 3.96 2.65
CA ARG A 99 -5.66 4.28 4.07
C ARG A 99 -4.72 3.48 4.97
N LEU A 100 -4.59 2.19 4.70
CA LEU A 100 -3.72 1.31 5.47
C LEU A 100 -2.27 1.79 5.41
N LEU A 101 -1.77 2.15 4.22
CA LEU A 101 -0.40 2.61 4.08
C LEU A 101 -0.18 3.96 4.78
N LYS A 102 -1.14 4.89 4.70
CA LYS A 102 -1.09 6.15 5.45
C LYS A 102 -1.01 5.90 6.95
N ASP A 103 -1.87 5.04 7.49
CA ASP A 103 -1.90 4.72 8.92
C ASP A 103 -0.58 4.07 9.39
N ASN A 104 0.01 3.19 8.59
CA ASN A 104 1.32 2.57 8.91
C ASN A 104 2.46 3.58 8.87
N ILE A 105 2.50 4.47 7.88
CA ILE A 105 3.51 5.53 7.79
C ILE A 105 3.38 6.51 8.96
N ASP A 106 2.17 6.94 9.29
CA ASP A 106 1.91 7.84 10.40
C ASP A 106 2.31 7.20 11.73
N ASN A 107 2.06 5.90 11.89
CA ASN A 107 2.54 5.13 13.04
C ASN A 107 4.07 5.06 13.08
N GLN A 108 4.75 4.76 11.98
CA GLN A 108 6.22 4.73 11.94
C GLN A 108 6.82 6.09 12.34
N ILE A 109 6.30 7.19 11.78
CA ILE A 109 6.74 8.55 12.13
C ILE A 109 6.56 8.81 13.62
N PHE A 110 5.41 8.44 14.20
CA PHE A 110 5.16 8.57 15.64
C PHE A 110 6.15 7.76 16.49
N HIS A 111 6.46 6.51 16.10
CA HIS A 111 7.44 5.70 16.82
C HIS A 111 8.82 6.34 16.84
N ILE A 112 9.24 6.95 15.72
CA ILE A 112 10.55 7.60 15.61
C ILE A 112 10.59 8.94 16.36
N GLU A 113 9.60 9.81 16.19
CA GLU A 113 9.66 11.20 16.70
C GLU A 113 9.19 11.35 18.15
N GLU A 114 8.15 10.60 18.53
CA GLU A 114 7.45 10.80 19.80
C GLU A 114 7.74 9.69 20.80
N LEU A 115 7.60 8.43 20.39
CA LEU A 115 7.76 7.30 21.32
C LEU A 115 9.23 7.01 21.62
N LYS A 116 10.10 7.11 20.61
CA LYS A 116 11.56 6.99 20.73
C LYS A 116 12.01 5.68 21.36
N GLU A 117 11.37 4.56 21.01
CA GLU A 117 11.60 3.22 21.59
C GLU A 117 13.06 2.73 21.55
N SER A 118 13.88 3.27 20.64
CA SER A 118 15.29 2.91 20.46
C SER A 118 16.29 3.85 21.12
N GLU A 119 15.84 4.87 21.86
CA GLU A 119 16.69 5.76 22.68
C GLU A 119 16.86 5.23 24.12
#